data_AF-A0A0H3X388-F1
#
_entry.id   AF-A0A0H3X388-F1
#
_cell.length_a   1.000
_cell.length_b   1.000
_cell.length_c   1.000
_cell.angle_alpha   90.00
_cell.angle_beta   90.00
_cell.angle_gamma   90.00
#
_symmetry.space_group_name_H-M   'P 1'
#
loop_
_entity.id
_entity.type
_entity.pdbx_description
1 polymer ?
#
loop_
_entity_poly.entity_id
_entity_poly.type
_entity_poly.pdbx_seq_one_letter_code
_entity_poly.pdbx_strand_id
1 'polypeptide(L)'
;MKTVVIQANLDEAVDLVRKFAHDEFARTLGVATLSEQDVRGFLLERLRSMQFQTEELGDESTVKRVYDCVYVLPRFARREGGAVIEARLLVMPDARLTPKSYIVISG
;
A
#
# COMPACT_ATOMS: atom_id res chain seq x y z
N MET A 1 21.51 -2.06 5.79
CA MET A 1 20.23 -1.84 6.52
C MET A 1 19.28 -2.95 6.17
N LYS A 2 18.55 -3.51 7.15
CA LYS A 2 17.57 -4.59 6.94
C LYS A 2 16.21 -3.95 6.65
N THR A 3 15.76 -4.02 5.41
CA THR A 3 14.43 -3.52 5.02
C THR A 3 13.37 -4.43 5.64
N VAL A 4 12.55 -3.90 6.54
CA VAL A 4 11.41 -4.62 7.11
C VAL A 4 10.19 -4.37 6.23
N VAL A 5 9.63 -5.45 5.69
CA VAL A 5 8.39 -5.45 4.92
C VAL A 5 7.33 -6.21 5.70
N ILE A 6 6.21 -5.56 6.00
CA ILE A 6 5.10 -6.18 6.70
C ILE A 6 3.91 -6.23 5.75
N GLN A 7 3.46 -7.45 5.41
CA GLN A 7 2.17 -7.64 4.76
C GLN A 7 1.07 -7.50 5.81
N ALA A 8 0.09 -6.66 5.51
CA ALA A 8 -0.96 -6.26 6.44
C ALA A 8 -2.31 -6.20 5.74
N ASN A 9 -3.37 -6.49 6.49
CA ASN A 9 -4.71 -6.08 6.07
C ASN A 9 -4.87 -4.54 6.21
N LEU A 10 -6.03 -3.99 5.82
CA LEU A 10 -6.25 -2.54 5.86
C LEU A 10 -6.10 -1.95 7.26
N ASP A 11 -6.63 -2.62 8.28
CA ASP A 11 -6.64 -2.10 9.65
C ASP A 11 -5.24 -2.13 10.25
N GLU A 12 -4.52 -3.24 10.06
CA GLU A 12 -3.11 -3.37 10.44
C GLU A 12 -2.23 -2.35 9.70
N ALA A 13 -2.49 -2.10 8.42
CA ALA A 13 -1.75 -1.10 7.66
C ALA A 13 -2.00 0.31 8.21
N VAL A 14 -3.23 0.62 8.62
CA VAL A 14 -3.57 1.90 9.26
C VAL A 14 -2.82 2.05 10.58
N ASP A 15 -2.80 1.01 11.42
CA ASP A 15 -2.07 1.04 12.70
C ASP A 15 -0.57 1.24 12.49
N LEU A 16 0.02 0.56 11.51
CA LEU A 16 1.44 0.69 11.17
C LEU A 16 1.76 2.10 10.63
N VAL A 17 0.89 2.68 9.81
CA VAL A 17 1.05 4.08 9.34
C VAL A 17 1.00 5.05 10.51
N ARG A 18 0.01 4.90 11.40
CA ARG A 18 -0.10 5.76 12.59
C ARG A 18 1.11 5.60 13.52
N LYS A 19 1.73 4.43 13.55
CA LYS A 19 2.93 4.17 14.35
C LYS A 19 4.21 4.76 13.74
N PHE A 20 4.38 4.67 12.42
CA PHE A 20 5.67 4.91 11.77
C PHE A 20 5.71 6.13 10.84
N ALA A 21 4.57 6.61 10.37
CA ALA A 21 4.45 7.68 9.37
C ALA A 21 3.38 8.72 9.75
N HIS A 22 3.05 8.84 11.04
CA HIS A 22 2.03 9.77 11.56
C HIS A 22 2.19 11.19 11.01
N ASP A 23 3.37 11.78 11.20
CA ASP A 23 3.58 13.20 10.89
C ASP A 23 3.52 13.49 9.39
N GLU A 24 3.97 12.55 8.57
CA GLU A 24 3.92 12.67 7.11
C GLU A 24 2.47 12.63 6.61
N PHE A 25 1.67 11.69 7.11
CA PHE A 25 0.25 11.60 6.77
C PHE A 25 -0.55 12.79 7.33
N ALA A 26 -0.31 13.20 8.58
CA ALA A 26 -0.96 14.36 9.19
C ALA A 26 -0.71 15.64 8.38
N ARG A 27 0.54 15.87 7.97
CA ARG A 27 0.94 16.98 7.10
C ARG A 27 0.25 16.93 5.74
N THR A 28 0.20 15.75 5.14
CA THR A 28 -0.39 15.54 3.81
C THR A 28 -1.90 15.81 3.81
N LEU A 29 -2.58 15.40 4.87
CA LEU A 29 -4.02 15.58 5.05
C LEU A 29 -4.38 16.96 5.62
N GLY A 30 -3.40 17.75 6.05
CA GLY A 30 -3.63 19.07 6.65
C GLY A 30 -4.32 18.99 8.02
N VAL A 31 -4.13 17.89 8.76
CA VAL A 31 -4.74 17.66 10.07
C VAL A 31 -3.72 17.75 11.19
N ALA A 32 -4.15 18.23 12.36
CA ALA A 32 -3.28 18.36 13.54
C ALA A 32 -3.04 17.00 14.23
N THR A 33 -4.05 16.13 14.25
CA THR A 33 -3.98 14.79 14.84
C THR A 33 -4.53 13.79 13.85
N LEU A 34 -3.73 12.78 13.50
CA LEU A 34 -4.12 11.77 12.52
C LEU A 34 -5.02 10.70 13.15
N SER A 35 -6.29 10.65 12.75
CA SER A 35 -7.20 9.58 13.15
C SER A 35 -7.03 8.32 12.31
N GLU A 36 -7.55 7.20 12.79
CA GLU A 36 -7.63 5.95 12.02
C GLU A 36 -8.49 6.13 10.75
N GLN A 37 -9.61 6.86 10.85
CA GLN A 37 -10.50 7.09 9.71
C GLN A 37 -9.84 7.93 8.63
N ASP A 38 -9.01 8.91 9.00
CA ASP A 38 -8.26 9.73 8.05
C ASP A 38 -7.33 8.87 7.20
N VAL A 39 -6.54 8.00 7.85
CA VAL A 39 -5.62 7.10 7.14
C VAL A 39 -6.38 6.09 6.30
N ARG A 40 -7.42 5.45 6.87
CA ARG A 40 -8.22 4.44 6.15
C ARG A 40 -8.87 5.05 4.91
N GLY A 41 -9.50 6.21 5.06
CA GLY A 41 -10.15 6.94 3.97
C GLY A 41 -9.17 7.30 2.86
N PHE A 42 -8.03 7.88 3.25
CA PHE A 42 -6.97 8.26 2.30
C PHE A 42 -6.40 7.06 1.54
N LEU A 43 -6.08 5.96 2.22
CA LEU A 43 -5.55 4.76 1.56
C LEU A 43 -6.56 4.17 0.58
N LEU A 44 -7.85 4.09 0.96
CA LEU A 44 -8.91 3.59 0.08
C LEU A 44 -9.12 4.49 -1.14
N GLU A 45 -9.11 5.81 -0.95
CA GLU A 45 -9.20 6.77 -2.06
C GLU A 45 -8.04 6.59 -3.05
N ARG A 46 -6.81 6.52 -2.53
CA ARG A 46 -5.62 6.27 -3.35
C ARG A 46 -5.73 4.95 -4.12
N LEU A 47 -6.06 3.85 -3.44
CA LEU A 47 -6.24 2.54 -4.07
C LEU A 47 -7.29 2.56 -5.18
N ARG A 48 -8.42 3.26 -4.99
CA ARG A 48 -9.47 3.41 -6.01
C ARG A 48 -9.01 4.19 -7.23
N SER A 49 -8.11 5.17 -7.04
CA SER A 49 -7.54 5.94 -8.14
C SER A 49 -6.43 5.20 -8.92
N MET A 50 -5.90 4.10 -8.37
CA MET A 50 -4.84 3.34 -9.02
C MET A 50 -5.40 2.53 -10.19
N GLN A 51 -4.70 2.59 -11.33
CA GLN A 51 -4.98 1.73 -12.47
C GLN A 51 -4.20 0.42 -12.33
N PHE A 52 -4.93 -0.68 -12.17
CA PHE A 52 -4.37 -2.02 -12.18
C PHE A 52 -4.61 -2.61 -13.57
N GLN A 53 -3.54 -2.79 -14.35
CA GLN A 53 -3.64 -3.36 -15.69
C GLN A 53 -3.81 -4.87 -15.57
N THR A 54 -4.90 -5.39 -16.15
CA THR A 54 -5.24 -6.83 -16.12
C THR A 54 -4.32 -7.69 -16.99
N GLU A 55 -3.48 -7.08 -17.84
CA GLU A 55 -2.48 -7.78 -18.67
C GLU A 55 -1.34 -8.39 -17.82
N GLU A 56 -1.23 -8.02 -16.52
CA GLU A 56 -0.33 -8.64 -15.53
C GLU A 56 -0.77 -10.07 -15.12
N LEU A 57 -1.76 -10.67 -15.79
CA LEU A 57 -2.17 -12.08 -15.62
C LEU A 57 -1.06 -13.09 -16.01
N GLY A 58 0.02 -12.62 -16.64
CA GLY A 58 1.26 -13.35 -16.90
C GLY A 58 2.38 -13.00 -15.93
N ASP A 59 2.45 -13.75 -14.84
CA ASP A 59 3.63 -14.07 -14.02
C ASP A 59 4.32 -13.05 -13.10
N GLU A 60 4.08 -11.73 -13.17
CA GLU A 60 4.71 -10.81 -12.18
C GLU A 60 3.75 -9.73 -11.67
N SER A 61 3.07 -10.05 -10.55
CA SER A 61 2.34 -9.03 -9.77
C SER A 61 3.35 -8.02 -9.23
N THR A 62 3.35 -6.81 -9.79
CA THR A 62 4.31 -5.76 -9.40
C THR A 62 3.80 -5.02 -8.18
N VAL A 63 4.64 -4.88 -7.16
CA VAL A 63 4.36 -4.02 -6.00
C VAL A 63 4.29 -2.57 -6.45
N LYS A 64 3.18 -1.89 -6.18
CA LYS A 64 2.95 -0.49 -6.54
C LYS A 64 2.90 0.36 -5.27
N ARG A 65 3.50 1.56 -5.30
CA ARG A 65 3.44 2.48 -4.17
C ARG A 65 2.06 3.14 -4.10
N VAL A 66 1.39 3.03 -2.96
CA VAL A 66 0.10 3.70 -2.68
C VAL A 66 0.40 5.13 -2.24
N TYR A 67 1.18 5.27 -1.17
CA TYR A 67 1.62 6.55 -0.63
C TYR A 67 2.73 6.35 0.39
N ASP A 68 3.71 7.24 0.42
CA ASP A 68 4.83 7.22 1.37
C ASP A 68 5.39 5.81 1.66
N CYS A 69 5.20 5.28 2.88
CA CYS A 69 5.67 3.96 3.29
C CYS A 69 4.71 2.80 2.95
N VAL A 70 3.58 3.08 2.31
CA VAL A 70 2.51 2.12 2.00
C VAL A 70 2.57 1.72 0.53
N TYR A 71 2.56 0.41 0.30
CA TYR A 71 2.57 -0.22 -1.01
C TYR A 71 1.42 -1.22 -1.11
N VAL A 72 1.06 -1.57 -2.35
CA VAL A 72 0.05 -2.57 -2.68
C VAL A 72 0.63 -3.60 -3.64
N LEU A 73 0.42 -4.86 -3.32
CA LEU A 73 0.61 -5.98 -4.24
C LEU A 73 -0.78 -6.41 -4.72
N PRO A 74 -1.17 -6.06 -5.97
CA PRO A 74 -2.45 -6.50 -6.52
C PRO A 74 -2.37 -7.99 -6.83
N ARG A 75 -3.39 -8.74 -6.42
CA ARG A 75 -3.56 -10.14 -6.80
C ARG A 75 -4.84 -10.29 -7.59
N PHE A 76 -4.70 -10.57 -8.86
CA PHE A 76 -5.83 -10.78 -9.76
C PHE A 76 -6.42 -12.18 -9.52
N ALA A 77 -7.70 -12.23 -9.19
CA ALA A 77 -8.44 -13.45 -8.97
C ALA A 77 -9.73 -13.43 -9.79
N ARG A 78 -10.26 -14.60 -10.11
CA ARG A 78 -11.63 -14.73 -10.63
C ARG A 78 -12.54 -15.14 -9.47
N ARG A 79 -13.60 -14.37 -9.21
CA ARG A 79 -14.67 -14.74 -8.28
C ARG A 79 -16.02 -14.50 -8.93
N GLU A 80 -16.94 -15.45 -8.77
CA GLU A 80 -18.36 -15.32 -9.17
C GLU A 80 -18.58 -14.77 -10.60
N GLY A 81 -17.74 -15.21 -11.55
CA GLY A 81 -17.86 -14.81 -12.96
C GLY A 81 -17.22 -13.45 -13.32
N GLY A 82 -16.62 -12.74 -12.37
CA GLY A 82 -15.91 -11.47 -12.59
C GLY A 82 -14.42 -11.52 -12.25
N ALA A 83 -13.66 -10.61 -12.87
CA ALA A 83 -12.29 -10.33 -12.45
C ALA A 83 -12.32 -9.45 -11.19
N VAL A 84 -11.66 -9.92 -10.13
CA VAL A 84 -11.52 -9.21 -8.85
C VAL A 84 -10.04 -8.96 -8.60
N ILE A 85 -9.73 -7.83 -7.98
CA ILE A 85 -8.37 -7.48 -7.57
C ILE A 85 -8.33 -7.49 -6.04
N GLU A 86 -7.61 -8.44 -5.48
CA GLU A 86 -7.28 -8.46 -4.05
C GLU A 86 -6.07 -7.54 -3.83
N ALA A 87 -6.27 -6.44 -3.12
CA ALA A 87 -5.20 -5.49 -2.79
C ALA A 87 -4.52 -5.89 -1.48
N ARG A 88 -3.30 -6.43 -1.55
CA ARG A 88 -2.50 -6.74 -0.34
C ARG A 88 -1.64 -5.55 0.00
N LEU A 89 -1.81 -4.99 1.19
CA LEU A 89 -1.03 -3.84 1.63
C LEU A 89 0.28 -4.28 2.25
N LEU A 90 1.32 -3.49 2.00
CA LEU A 90 2.63 -3.62 2.58
C LEU A 90 3.00 -2.28 3.22
N VAL A 91 3.48 -2.29 4.46
CA VAL A 91 4.02 -1.09 5.11
C VAL A 91 5.53 -1.25 5.34
N MET A 92 6.29 -0.28 4.85
CA MET A 92 7.75 -0.27 4.82
C MET A 92 8.30 1.07 5.32
N PRO A 93 8.45 1.23 6.65
CA PRO A 93 8.84 2.51 7.28
C PRO A 93 10.15 3.11 6.76
N ASP A 94 11.12 2.25 6.41
CA ASP A 94 12.49 2.65 6.02
C ASP A 94 12.68 2.80 4.50
N ALA A 95 11.65 2.59 3.69
CA ALA A 95 11.76 2.55 2.23
C ALA A 95 11.90 3.94 1.57
N ARG A 96 12.32 4.98 2.31
CA ARG A 96 12.44 6.36 1.82
C ARG A 96 13.40 6.48 0.62
N LEU A 97 14.29 5.51 0.41
CA LEU A 97 15.31 5.47 -0.64
C LEU A 97 15.02 4.47 -1.77
N THR A 98 13.93 3.68 -1.68
CA THR A 98 13.62 2.68 -2.70
C THR A 98 12.92 3.35 -3.89
N PRO A 99 13.38 3.15 -5.15
CA PRO A 99 12.76 3.74 -6.33
C PRO A 99 11.25 3.48 -6.34
N LYS A 100 10.47 4.51 -6.69
CA LYS A 100 8.99 4.59 -6.57
C LYS A 100 8.21 3.48 -7.31
N SER A 101 8.89 2.65 -8.08
CA SER A 101 8.30 1.76 -9.09
C SER A 101 8.61 0.27 -8.89
N TYR A 102 9.54 -0.12 -8.02
CA TYR A 102 9.84 -1.55 -7.80
C TYR A 102 10.53 -1.80 -6.47
N ILE A 103 10.18 -2.91 -5.84
CA ILE A 103 10.84 -3.45 -4.66
C ILE A 103 11.27 -4.87 -4.98
N VAL A 104 12.57 -5.11 -4.97
CA VAL A 104 13.14 -6.46 -5.13
C VAL A 104 13.10 -7.15 -3.76
N ILE A 105 12.35 -8.24 -3.66
CA ILE A 105 12.41 -9.15 -2.50
C ILE A 105 13.35 -10.28 -2.90
N SER A 106 14.62 -10.17 -2.52
CA SER A 106 15.59 -11.26 -2.66
C SER A 106 15.36 -12.31 -1.55
N GLY A 107 15.16 -13.56 -1.95
CA GLY A 107 15.07 -14.72 -1.06
C GLY A 107 16.43 -15.22 -0.55
#